data_AF-A0A9E1J6B9-F1
#
_entry.id   AF-A0A9E1J6B9-F1
#
_cell.length_a   1.000
_cell.length_b   1.000
_cell.length_c   1.000
_cell.angle_alpha   90.00
_cell.angle_beta   90.00
_cell.angle_gamma   90.00
#
_symmetry.space_group_name_H-M   'P 1'
#
loop_
_entity.id
_entity.type
_entity.pdbx_description
1 polymer ?
#
loop_
_entity_poly.entity_id
_entity_poly.type
_entity_poly.pdbx_seq_one_letter_code
_entity_poly.pdbx_strand_id
1 'polypeptide(L)'
;MSEPDTREPGDLLWDYLKGFHAVHHMAIGTELGLFEAIHKAGEGGCAPLDLAAKLDLHPPYVDVWCRTGYHYGLLEEGDSGCFRLGTMV
;
A
#
# COMPACT_ATOMS: atom_id res chain seq x y z
N MET A 1 31.55 -15.02 15.69
CA MET A 1 30.41 -15.91 15.91
C MET A 1 29.25 -15.00 16.24
N SER A 2 28.33 -14.76 15.31
CA SER A 2 27.20 -13.86 15.54
C SER A 2 26.27 -14.47 16.59
N GLU A 3 25.77 -13.64 17.50
CA GLU A 3 24.78 -14.03 18.51
C GLU A 3 23.55 -14.68 17.85
N PRO A 4 22.96 -15.73 18.46
CA PRO A 4 21.73 -16.31 17.94
C PRO A 4 20.61 -15.26 17.99
N ASP A 5 19.91 -15.10 16.87
CA ASP A 5 18.72 -14.25 16.77
C ASP A 5 17.68 -14.73 17.79
N THR A 6 17.39 -13.89 18.79
CA THR A 6 16.49 -14.22 19.92
C THR A 6 15.02 -14.06 19.57
N ARG A 7 14.67 -13.77 18.32
CA ARG A 7 13.29 -13.67 17.86
C ARG A 7 12.66 -15.06 17.76
N GLU A 8 11.42 -15.17 18.24
CA GLU A 8 10.67 -16.41 18.11
C GLU A 8 10.51 -16.76 16.61
N PRO A 9 10.69 -18.03 16.20
CA PRO A 9 10.58 -18.44 14.80
C PRO A 9 9.25 -18.03 14.13
N GLY A 10 8.18 -17.89 14.92
CA GLY A 10 6.88 -17.39 14.45
C GLY A 10 6.90 -15.92 14.03
N ASP A 11 7.58 -15.06 14.79
CA ASP A 11 7.68 -13.62 14.48
C ASP A 11 8.48 -13.40 13.19
N LEU A 12 9.58 -14.15 13.04
CA LEU A 12 10.39 -14.18 11.82
C LEU A 12 9.56 -14.58 10.59
N LEU A 13 8.74 -15.62 10.70
CA LEU A 13 7.86 -16.07 9.62
C LEU A 13 6.82 -15.00 9.25
N TRP A 14 6.24 -14.34 10.25
CA TRP A 14 5.27 -13.25 10.03
C TRP A 14 5.91 -12.05 9.34
N ASP A 15 7.13 -11.68 9.72
CA ASP A 15 7.86 -10.59 9.08
C ASP A 15 8.18 -10.90 7.61
N TYR A 16 8.59 -12.13 7.28
CA TYR A 16 8.79 -12.54 5.89
C TYR A 16 7.50 -12.51 5.07
N LEU A 17 6.39 -12.97 5.64
CA LEU A 17 5.09 -12.95 4.97
C LEU A 17 4.61 -11.53 4.69
N LYS A 18 4.77 -10.62 5.67
CA LYS A 18 4.46 -9.20 5.50
C LYS A 18 5.35 -8.56 4.43
N GLY A 19 6.66 -8.85 4.43
CA GLY A 19 7.58 -8.38 3.42
C GLY A 19 7.19 -8.84 2.01
N PHE A 20 6.84 -10.12 1.84
CA PHE A 20 6.36 -10.64 0.56
C PHE A 20 5.05 -9.97 0.10
N HIS A 21 4.08 -9.84 1.00
CA HIS A 21 2.82 -9.17 0.67
C HIS A 21 3.01 -7.68 0.35
N ALA A 22 3.91 -6.97 1.02
CA ALA A 22 4.24 -5.58 0.71
C ALA A 22 4.88 -5.47 -0.68
N VAL A 23 5.80 -6.37 -1.04
CA VAL A 23 6.41 -6.39 -2.38
C VAL A 23 5.37 -6.69 -3.46
N HIS A 24 4.52 -7.69 -3.26
CA HIS A 24 3.46 -8.01 -4.21
C HIS A 24 2.46 -6.86 -4.35
N HIS A 25 2.10 -6.22 -3.24
CA HIS A 25 1.25 -5.02 -3.23
C HIS A 25 1.86 -3.87 -4.05
N MET A 26 3.16 -3.61 -3.87
CA MET A 26 3.89 -2.60 -4.64
C MET A 26 3.97 -2.94 -6.14
N ALA A 27 4.14 -4.22 -6.49
CA ALA A 27 4.15 -4.65 -7.88
C ALA A 27 2.80 -4.34 -8.56
N ILE A 28 1.68 -4.74 -7.95
CA ILE A 28 0.34 -4.41 -8.45
C ILE A 28 0.15 -2.90 -8.61
N GLY A 29 0.54 -2.13 -7.57
CA GLY A 29 0.42 -0.67 -7.59
C GLY A 29 1.20 0.00 -8.72
N THR A 30 2.36 -0.55 -9.06
CA THR A 30 3.23 -0.06 -10.12
C THR A 30 2.71 -0.46 -11.49
N GLU A 31 2.36 -1.74 -11.69
CA GLU A 31 1.87 -2.26 -12.97
C GLU A 31 0.54 -1.62 -13.40
N LEU A 32 -0.34 -1.32 -12.44
CA LEU A 32 -1.64 -0.70 -12.72
C LEU A 32 -1.61 0.84 -12.69
N GLY A 33 -0.46 1.47 -12.40
CA GLY A 33 -0.32 2.93 -12.33
C GLY A 33 -1.04 3.59 -11.14
N LEU A 34 -1.39 2.82 -10.10
CA LEU A 34 -2.12 3.29 -8.92
C LEU A 34 -1.32 4.34 -8.14
N PHE A 35 -0.03 4.11 -7.91
CA PHE A 35 0.83 5.06 -7.19
C PHE A 35 0.98 6.38 -7.95
N GLU A 36 1.18 6.32 -9.27
CA GLU A 36 1.31 7.52 -10.10
C GLU A 36 0.01 8.34 -10.13
N ALA A 37 -1.14 7.66 -10.23
CA ALA A 37 -2.44 8.31 -10.22
C ALA A 37 -2.73 9.01 -8.88
N ILE A 38 -2.36 8.40 -7.75
CA ILE A 38 -2.44 8.99 -6.41
C ILE A 38 -1.48 10.18 -6.28
N HIS A 39 -0.22 10.03 -6.71
CA HIS A 39 0.76 11.11 -6.67
C HIS A 39 0.30 12.36 -7.43
N LYS A 40 -0.28 12.15 -8.63
CA LYS A 40 -0.85 13.22 -9.45
C LYS A 40 -2.07 13.90 -8.82
N ALA A 41 -2.73 13.30 -7.84
CA ALA A 41 -3.86 13.89 -7.13
C ALA A 41 -3.40 14.91 -6.06
N GLY A 42 -2.13 14.90 -5.67
CA GLY A 42 -1.55 15.88 -4.74
C GLY A 42 -1.88 15.60 -3.28
N GLU A 43 -1.79 16.64 -2.44
CA GLU A 43 -1.82 16.50 -0.97
C GLU A 43 -3.15 15.96 -0.41
N GLY A 44 -4.27 16.26 -1.07
CA GLY A 44 -5.60 15.75 -0.70
C GLY A 44 -5.80 14.26 -1.05
N GLY A 45 -4.89 13.68 -1.83
CA GLY A 45 -4.97 12.29 -2.25
C GLY A 45 -6.10 12.01 -3.24
N CYS A 46 -6.45 10.73 -3.39
CA CYS A 46 -7.49 10.27 -4.31
C CYS A 46 -8.41 9.25 -3.63
N ALA A 47 -9.72 9.38 -3.85
CA ALA A 47 -10.68 8.39 -3.37
C ALA A 47 -10.56 7.09 -4.20
N PRO A 48 -10.70 5.90 -3.59
CA PRO A 48 -10.59 4.64 -4.33
C PRO A 48 -11.56 4.51 -5.51
N LEU A 49 -12.75 5.10 -5.40
CA LEU A 49 -13.74 5.10 -6.48
C LEU A 49 -13.28 5.92 -7.69
N ASP A 50 -12.72 7.10 -7.45
CA ASP A 50 -12.19 7.97 -8.51
C ASP A 50 -10.96 7.35 -9.16
N LEU A 51 -10.11 6.73 -8.35
CA LEU A 51 -8.92 6.01 -8.81
C LEU A 51 -9.31 4.82 -9.70
N ALA A 52 -10.33 4.05 -9.31
CA ALA A 52 -10.86 2.95 -10.09
C ALA A 52 -11.44 3.43 -11.42
N ALA A 53 -12.25 4.49 -11.41
CA ALA A 53 -12.81 5.06 -12.63
C ALA A 53 -11.72 5.60 -13.58
N LYS A 54 -10.69 6.25 -13.04
CA LYS A 54 -9.58 6.82 -13.82
C LYS A 54 -8.71 5.77 -14.52
N LEU A 55 -8.55 4.60 -13.90
CA LEU A 55 -7.68 3.53 -14.39
C LEU A 55 -8.47 2.38 -15.04
N ASP A 56 -9.79 2.52 -15.19
CA ASP A 56 -10.68 1.46 -15.72
C ASP A 56 -10.56 0.14 -14.94
N LEU A 57 -10.58 0.24 -13.60
CA LEU A 57 -10.45 -0.89 -12.68
C LEU A 57 -11.74 -1.13 -11.90
N HIS A 58 -11.89 -2.35 -11.37
CA HIS A 58 -13.04 -2.72 -10.55
C HIS A 58 -12.97 -2.07 -9.15
N PRO A 59 -13.92 -1.21 -8.74
CA PRO A 59 -13.77 -0.39 -7.54
C PRO A 59 -13.53 -1.14 -6.23
N PRO A 60 -14.21 -2.28 -5.94
CA PRO A 60 -13.92 -3.08 -4.76
C PRO A 60 -12.46 -3.53 -4.62
N TYR A 61 -11.75 -3.81 -5.72
CA TYR A 61 -10.36 -4.21 -5.66
C TYR A 61 -9.42 -3.04 -5.40
N VAL A 62 -9.73 -1.87 -5.95
CA VAL A 62 -8.97 -0.64 -5.69
C VAL A 62 -9.13 -0.22 -4.22
N ASP A 63 -10.33 -0.33 -3.65
CA ASP A 63 -10.57 -0.06 -2.24
C ASP A 63 -9.78 -0.99 -1.30
N VAL A 64 -9.83 -2.30 -1.54
CA VAL A 64 -9.04 -3.29 -0.78
C VAL A 64 -7.55 -2.99 -0.91
N TRP A 65 -7.09 -2.66 -2.12
CA TRP A 65 -5.69 -2.30 -2.36
C TRP A 65 -5.31 -1.05 -1.56
N CYS A 66 -6.05 0.05 -1.65
CA CYS A 66 -5.77 1.27 -0.89
C CYS A 66 -5.71 1.02 0.62
N ARG A 67 -6.66 0.27 1.19
CA ARG A 67 -6.65 -0.08 2.63
C ARG A 67 -5.46 -0.95 3.02
N THR A 68 -5.04 -1.85 2.13
CA THR A 68 -3.84 -2.68 2.34
C THR A 68 -2.57 -1.82 2.32
N GLY A 69 -2.46 -0.88 1.37
CA GLY A 69 -1.35 0.06 1.28
C GLY A 69 -1.26 0.97 2.51
N TYR A 70 -2.41 1.41 3.03
CA TYR A 70 -2.50 2.14 4.30
C TYR A 70 -2.00 1.31 5.48
N HIS A 71 -2.41 0.05 5.59
CA HIS A 71 -1.95 -0.85 6.66
C HIS A 71 -0.43 -1.04 6.65
N TYR A 72 0.19 -1.09 5.47
CA TYR A 72 1.63 -1.20 5.32
C TYR A 72 2.39 0.14 5.40
N GLY A 73 1.69 1.26 5.61
CA GLY A 73 2.30 2.61 5.66
C GLY A 73 2.81 3.12 4.31
N LEU A 74 2.44 2.47 3.20
CA LEU A 74 2.76 2.93 1.85
C LEU A 74 1.83 4.08 1.43
N LEU A 75 0.62 4.09 1.97
CA LEU A 75 -0.36 5.15 1.81
C LEU A 75 -0.70 5.75 3.18
N GLU A 76 -1.11 7.00 3.17
CA GLU A 76 -1.64 7.73 4.32
C GLU A 76 -3.05 8.23 4.02
N GLU A 77 -3.76 8.63 5.07
CA GLU A 77 -5.02 9.35 4.93
C GLU A 77 -4.75 10.73 4.29
N GLY A 78 -5.53 11.05 3.25
CA GLY A 78 -5.57 12.38 2.63
C GLY A 78 -6.78 13.17 3.13
N ASP A 79 -7.53 13.75 2.21
CA ASP A 79 -8.86 14.28 2.51
C ASP A 79 -9.81 13.14 2.93
N SER A 80 -10.98 13.48 3.48
CA SER A 80 -11.97 12.51 3.97
C SER A 80 -12.29 11.42 2.93
N GLY A 81 -11.83 10.19 3.16
CA GLY A 81 -12.05 9.04 2.28
C GLY A 81 -11.06 8.91 1.12
N CYS A 82 -10.03 9.76 1.07
CA CYS A 82 -8.96 9.76 0.10
C CYS A 82 -7.67 9.17 0.67
N PHE A 83 -6.85 8.60 -0.21
CA PHE A 83 -5.51 8.12 0.13
C PHE A 83 -4.45 8.93 -0.62
N ARG A 84 -3.35 9.25 0.06
CA ARG A 84 -2.16 9.87 -0.52
C ARG A 84 -0.94 8.98 -0.30
N LEU A 85 0.17 9.24 -0.99
CA LEU A 85 1.41 8.51 -0.75
C LEU A 85 1.91 8.81 0.67
N GLY A 86 2.38 7.77 1.36
CA GLY A 86 3.00 7.93 2.66
C GLY A 86 4.32 8.69 2.56
N THR A 87 4.58 9.54 3.55
CA THR A 87 5.89 10.17 3.69
C THR A 87 6.77 9.18 4.44
N MET A 88 7.80 8.63 3.80
CA MET A 88 8.81 7.86 4.54
C MET A 88 9.47 8.80 5.55
N VAL A 89 9.26 8.54 6.85
CA VAL A 89 9.93 9.20 7.97
C VAL A 89 11.21 8.47 8.31
#